data_AF-A0A2D0N103-F1
#
_entry.id   AF-A0A2D0N103-F1
#
_cell.length_a   1.000
_cell.length_b   1.000
_cell.length_c   1.000
_cell.angle_alpha   90.00
_cell.angle_beta   90.00
_cell.angle_gamma   90.00
#
_symmetry.space_group_name_H-M   'P 1'
#
loop_
_entity.id
_entity.type
_entity.pdbx_description
1 polymer ?
#
loop_
_entity_poly.entity_id
_entity_poly.type
_entity_poly.pdbx_seq_one_letter_code
_entity_poly.pdbx_strand_id
1 'polypeptide(L)'
;MYTMNTTACKGLRRLSPVSLLLIFLFLFTGMTARAQPDQLMEEGNAAYANKNYERAIEAYEKILADGFISDALHYNLANAYFRTQQLGKAILHYEKAQQLAPGDQDIKHNLEVAYGQQVDEMEPLPAFFLSQWWRGLRSRLSTNGWTIFGLFLLWVSAAGFLLWLMGKERKRRKQGFLVGIIALALCVLPFALAISRKSYDLHSKEAILLAPEAQLHFAPDTDSQVVLTIHEGLKLDLQDRISDWYKVRLPNGEIGWLPVEVVSEI
;
A
#
# COMPACT_ATOMS: atom_id res chain seq x y z
N MET A 1 12.35 20.53 76.86
CA MET A 1 12.91 19.24 76.44
C MET A 1 12.08 18.78 75.25
N TYR A 2 12.51 19.11 74.02
CA TYR A 2 11.75 18.89 72.78
C TYR A 2 12.45 17.82 71.96
N THR A 3 11.73 16.75 71.62
CA THR A 3 12.09 15.81 70.55
C THR A 3 11.06 15.97 69.42
N MET A 4 11.46 16.58 68.31
CA MET A 4 10.72 16.47 67.05
C MET A 4 11.52 15.61 66.08
N ASN A 5 10.95 14.45 65.78
CA ASN A 5 11.34 13.58 64.68
C ASN A 5 10.91 14.21 63.36
N THR A 6 11.85 14.43 62.45
CA THR A 6 11.55 14.68 61.03
C THR A 6 12.25 13.63 60.17
N THR A 7 11.56 12.51 59.95
CA THR A 7 11.86 11.55 58.88
C THR A 7 10.89 11.78 57.72
N ALA A 8 11.25 12.70 56.83
CA ALA A 8 10.70 12.86 55.49
C ALA A 8 11.88 13.34 54.62
N CYS A 9 12.19 12.84 53.44
CA CYS A 9 11.42 12.14 52.43
C CYS A 9 12.44 11.31 51.62
N LYS A 10 12.22 10.00 51.45
CA LYS A 10 13.07 9.14 50.59
C LYS A 10 12.97 9.64 49.15
N GLY A 11 14.13 9.88 48.54
CA GLY A 11 14.27 10.51 47.23
C GLY A 11 13.47 9.84 46.13
N LEU A 12 12.54 10.59 45.53
CA LEU A 12 12.13 10.37 44.15
C LEU A 12 13.37 10.57 43.29
N ARG A 13 13.96 9.48 42.77
CA ARG A 13 14.92 9.57 41.66
C ARG A 13 14.21 10.28 40.51
N ARG A 14 14.62 11.51 40.20
CA ARG A 14 14.15 12.21 39.00
C ARG A 14 14.47 11.30 37.81
N LEU A 15 13.42 10.82 37.14
CA LEU A 15 13.57 10.06 35.91
C LEU A 15 14.38 10.91 34.94
N SER A 16 15.41 10.31 34.34
CA SER A 16 16.17 11.02 33.32
C SER A 16 15.21 11.42 32.18
N PRO A 17 15.43 12.56 31.51
CA PRO A 17 14.58 12.95 30.37
C PRO A 17 14.52 11.86 29.29
N VAL A 18 15.55 11.01 29.19
CA VAL A 18 15.58 9.82 28.33
C VAL A 18 14.57 8.75 28.78
N SER A 19 14.44 8.52 30.09
CA SER A 19 13.48 7.56 30.64
C SER A 19 12.03 8.01 30.44
N LEU A 20 11.75 9.31 30.53
CA LEU A 20 10.42 9.88 30.25
C LEU A 20 10.08 9.80 28.75
N LEU A 21 11.06 10.04 27.87
CA LEU A 21 10.90 9.89 26.42
C LEU A 21 10.60 8.42 26.03
N LEU A 22 11.28 7.45 26.66
CA LEU A 22 11.04 6.03 26.41
C LEU A 22 9.66 5.57 26.89
N ILE A 23 9.20 6.07 28.04
CA ILE A 23 7.85 5.78 28.55
C ILE A 23 6.78 6.44 27.65
N PHE A 24 7.03 7.66 27.17
CA PHE A 24 6.14 8.33 26.21
C PHE A 24 6.07 7.60 24.86
N LEU A 25 7.21 7.07 24.38
CA LEU A 25 7.28 6.21 23.18
C LEU A 25 6.54 4.88 23.36
N PHE A 26 6.54 4.31 24.57
CA PHE A 26 5.85 3.05 24.88
C PHE A 26 4.34 3.22 25.10
N LEU A 27 3.89 4.41 25.52
CA LEU A 27 2.47 4.72 25.72
C LEU A 27 1.73 5.09 24.42
N PHE A 28 2.45 5.37 23.33
CA PHE A 28 1.85 5.72 22.04
C PHE A 28 1.58 4.50 21.13
N THR A 29 2.00 3.29 21.52
CA THR A 29 1.60 2.04 20.85
C THR A 29 0.27 1.54 21.40
N GLY A 30 -0.77 2.37 21.30
CA GLY A 30 -2.15 1.96 21.54
C GLY A 30 -2.68 1.23 20.32
N MET A 31 -2.66 -0.10 20.33
CA MET A 31 -3.28 -0.91 19.30
C MET A 31 -4.79 -0.69 19.31
N THR A 32 -5.33 -0.08 18.27
CA THR A 32 -6.76 -0.19 17.97
C THR A 32 -7.01 -1.59 17.45
N ALA A 33 -7.41 -2.51 18.32
CA ALA A 33 -7.98 -3.78 17.87
C ALA A 33 -9.34 -3.48 17.22
N ARG A 34 -9.37 -3.46 15.89
CA ARG A 34 -10.62 -3.40 15.13
C ARG A 34 -11.26 -4.78 15.30
N ALA A 35 -12.47 -4.84 15.86
CA ALA A 35 -13.19 -6.11 15.99
C ALA A 35 -13.40 -6.70 14.58
N GLN A 36 -12.93 -7.94 14.40
CA GLN A 36 -13.07 -8.68 13.16
C GLN A 36 -14.45 -9.37 13.18
N PRO A 37 -15.18 -9.43 12.05
CA PRO A 37 -16.47 -10.12 11.97
C PRO A 37 -16.23 -11.64 11.89
N ASP A 38 -15.77 -12.20 13.01
CA ASP A 38 -15.23 -13.56 13.11
C ASP A 38 -16.24 -14.61 12.66
N GLN A 39 -17.52 -14.47 13.05
CA GLN A 39 -18.55 -15.44 12.69
C GLN A 39 -18.80 -15.50 11.18
N LEU A 40 -18.99 -14.36 10.51
CA LEU A 40 -19.23 -14.33 9.07
C LEU A 40 -17.99 -14.80 8.28
N MET A 41 -16.80 -14.49 8.79
CA MET A 41 -15.54 -14.95 8.19
C MET A 41 -15.42 -16.49 8.30
N GLU A 42 -15.74 -17.07 9.45
CA GLU A 42 -15.79 -18.52 9.65
C GLU A 42 -16.85 -19.19 8.76
N GLU A 43 -18.04 -18.61 8.66
CA GLU A 43 -19.11 -19.09 7.77
C GLU A 43 -18.67 -19.09 6.30
N GLY A 44 -18.05 -18.00 5.84
CA GLY A 44 -17.50 -17.89 4.48
C GLY A 44 -16.38 -18.91 4.22
N ASN A 45 -15.45 -19.06 5.16
CA ASN A 45 -14.35 -20.02 5.07
C ASN A 45 -14.87 -21.47 5.04
N ALA A 46 -15.87 -21.79 5.87
CA ALA A 46 -16.51 -23.10 5.91
C ALA A 46 -17.29 -23.38 4.62
N ALA A 47 -18.02 -22.40 4.08
CA ALA A 47 -18.70 -22.53 2.80
C ALA A 47 -17.70 -22.78 1.66
N TYR A 48 -16.60 -22.03 1.63
CA TYR A 48 -15.52 -22.20 0.65
C TYR A 48 -14.88 -23.59 0.74
N ALA A 49 -14.56 -24.07 1.95
CA ALA A 49 -14.00 -25.40 2.19
C ALA A 49 -14.95 -26.51 1.70
N ASN A 50 -16.25 -26.31 1.84
CA ASN A 50 -17.30 -27.20 1.35
C ASN A 50 -17.59 -27.03 -0.16
N LYS A 51 -16.79 -26.23 -0.88
CA LYS A 51 -16.94 -25.90 -2.32
C LYS A 51 -18.25 -25.17 -2.68
N ASN A 52 -18.93 -24.60 -1.68
CA ASN A 52 -20.09 -23.75 -1.89
C ASN A 52 -19.62 -22.31 -2.03
N TYR A 53 -19.10 -21.96 -3.21
CA TYR A 53 -18.41 -20.70 -3.44
C TYR A 53 -19.37 -19.52 -3.48
N GLU A 54 -20.59 -19.70 -3.98
CA GLU A 54 -21.64 -18.67 -4.02
C GLU A 54 -21.99 -18.23 -2.60
N ARG A 55 -22.18 -19.19 -1.68
CA ARG A 55 -22.43 -18.87 -0.26
C ARG A 55 -21.23 -18.24 0.42
N ALA A 56 -20.00 -18.62 0.02
CA ALA A 56 -18.80 -17.97 0.52
C ALA A 56 -18.73 -16.49 0.07
N ILE A 57 -19.01 -16.22 -1.21
CA ILE A 57 -19.10 -14.87 -1.78
C ILE A 57 -20.12 -14.04 -0.99
N GLU A 58 -21.33 -14.54 -0.80
CA GLU A 58 -22.38 -13.83 -0.03
C GLU A 58 -21.93 -13.47 1.40
N ALA A 59 -21.24 -14.38 2.09
CA ALA A 59 -20.73 -14.14 3.44
C ALA A 59 -19.64 -13.06 3.44
N TYR A 60 -18.68 -13.13 2.53
CA TYR A 60 -17.59 -12.17 2.42
C TYR A 60 -18.06 -10.79 1.92
N GLU A 61 -19.00 -10.72 0.98
CA GLU A 61 -19.60 -9.47 0.52
C GLU A 61 -20.35 -8.74 1.65
N LYS A 62 -21.03 -9.47 2.55
CA LYS A 62 -21.66 -8.88 3.75
C LYS A 62 -20.63 -8.24 4.66
N ILE A 63 -19.52 -8.95 4.91
CA ILE A 63 -18.41 -8.40 5.71
C ILE A 63 -17.88 -7.11 5.09
N LEU A 64 -17.72 -7.10 3.76
CA LEU A 64 -17.23 -5.93 3.03
C LEU A 64 -18.25 -4.78 3.07
N ALA A 65 -19.55 -5.08 2.97
CA ALA A 65 -20.64 -4.11 3.07
C ALA A 65 -20.72 -3.44 4.45
N ASP A 66 -20.34 -4.17 5.51
CA ASP A 66 -20.20 -3.64 6.88
C ASP A 66 -18.95 -2.74 7.05
N GLY A 67 -18.18 -2.53 5.99
CA GLY A 67 -17.00 -1.67 5.97
C GLY A 67 -15.76 -2.30 6.61
N PHE A 68 -15.77 -3.62 6.80
CA PHE A 68 -14.58 -4.35 7.22
C PHE A 68 -13.69 -4.64 6.01
N ILE A 69 -12.41 -4.28 6.11
CA ILE A 69 -11.42 -4.40 5.04
C ILE A 69 -10.19 -5.10 5.62
N SER A 70 -9.75 -6.19 4.99
CA SER A 70 -8.49 -6.88 5.26
C SER A 70 -7.97 -7.58 4.01
N ASP A 71 -6.65 -7.82 3.97
CA ASP A 71 -6.01 -8.61 2.92
C ASP A 71 -6.64 -10.01 2.81
N ALA A 72 -6.80 -10.71 3.95
CA ALA A 72 -7.43 -12.02 4.01
C ALA A 72 -8.87 -12.05 3.47
N LEU A 73 -9.70 -11.03 3.78
CA LEU A 73 -11.07 -10.94 3.25
C LEU A 73 -11.04 -10.84 1.73
N HIS A 74 -10.25 -9.91 1.19
CA HIS A 74 -10.14 -9.71 -0.24
C HIS A 74 -9.54 -10.92 -0.95
N TYR A 75 -8.51 -11.55 -0.39
CA TYR A 75 -7.92 -12.77 -0.93
C TYR A 75 -8.92 -13.92 -0.98
N ASN A 76 -9.69 -14.14 0.10
CA ASN A 76 -10.69 -15.21 0.15
C ASN A 76 -11.88 -14.96 -0.79
N LEU A 77 -12.33 -13.70 -0.89
CA LEU A 77 -13.37 -13.30 -1.83
C LEU A 77 -12.89 -13.44 -3.29
N ALA A 78 -11.65 -13.05 -3.58
CA ALA A 78 -11.02 -13.25 -4.89
C ALA A 78 -10.95 -14.72 -5.27
N ASN A 79 -10.49 -15.58 -4.35
CA ASN A 79 -10.48 -17.03 -4.54
C ASN A 79 -11.89 -17.55 -4.87
N ALA A 80 -12.92 -17.10 -4.15
CA ALA A 80 -14.29 -17.55 -4.39
C ALA A 80 -14.84 -17.09 -5.75
N TYR A 81 -14.57 -15.85 -6.18
CA TYR A 81 -14.90 -15.38 -7.53
C TYR A 81 -14.15 -16.14 -8.62
N PHE A 82 -12.87 -16.41 -8.39
CA PHE A 82 -12.05 -17.19 -9.33
C PHE A 82 -12.63 -18.60 -9.54
N ARG A 83 -13.08 -19.26 -8.46
CA ARG A 83 -13.70 -20.59 -8.54
C ARG A 83 -15.08 -20.58 -9.19
N THR A 84 -15.76 -19.44 -9.22
CA THR A 84 -17.05 -19.23 -9.92
C THR A 84 -16.89 -18.59 -11.30
N GLN A 85 -15.67 -18.54 -11.84
CA GLN A 85 -15.35 -18.00 -13.17
C GLN A 85 -15.71 -16.52 -13.37
N GLN A 86 -15.80 -15.74 -12.29
CA GLN A 86 -15.97 -14.29 -12.35
C GLN A 86 -14.59 -13.62 -12.32
N LEU A 87 -13.87 -13.70 -13.43
CA LEU A 87 -12.45 -13.37 -13.49
C LEU A 87 -12.17 -11.89 -13.15
N GLY A 88 -12.98 -10.95 -13.65
CA GLY A 88 -12.83 -9.53 -13.37
C GLY A 88 -12.93 -9.20 -11.89
N LYS A 89 -13.91 -9.79 -11.20
CA LYS A 89 -14.07 -9.62 -9.75
C LYS A 89 -12.95 -10.30 -8.96
N ALA A 90 -12.49 -11.46 -9.41
CA ALA A 90 -11.36 -12.15 -8.79
C ALA A 90 -10.10 -11.28 -8.84
N ILE A 91 -9.75 -10.76 -10.02
CA ILE A 91 -8.58 -9.88 -10.21
C ILE A 91 -8.71 -8.61 -9.37
N LEU A 92 -9.89 -7.96 -9.37
CA LEU A 92 -10.15 -6.77 -8.55
C LEU A 92 -9.83 -7.01 -7.07
N HIS A 93 -10.31 -8.13 -6.52
CA HIS A 93 -10.10 -8.43 -5.10
C HIS A 93 -8.69 -8.93 -4.80
N TYR A 94 -8.02 -9.65 -5.70
CA TYR A 94 -6.61 -9.98 -5.54
C TYR A 94 -5.74 -8.72 -5.55
N GLU A 95 -6.00 -7.76 -6.43
CA GLU A 95 -5.31 -6.47 -6.46
C GLU A 95 -5.52 -5.69 -5.15
N LYS A 96 -6.76 -5.62 -4.64
CA LYS A 96 -7.05 -5.03 -3.31
C LYS A 96 -6.29 -5.74 -2.18
N ALA A 97 -6.23 -7.07 -2.21
CA ALA A 97 -5.45 -7.83 -1.24
C ALA A 97 -3.95 -7.52 -1.36
N GLN A 98 -3.41 -7.39 -2.57
CA GLN A 98 -2.01 -7.06 -2.85
C GLN A 98 -1.66 -5.65 -2.35
N GLN A 99 -2.56 -4.67 -2.46
CA GLN A 99 -2.36 -3.32 -1.90
C GLN A 99 -2.22 -3.36 -0.37
N LEU A 100 -3.01 -4.20 0.31
CA LEU A 100 -2.99 -4.36 1.76
C LEU A 100 -1.78 -5.19 2.24
N ALA A 101 -1.39 -6.21 1.48
CA ALA A 101 -0.28 -7.11 1.79
C ALA A 101 0.70 -7.28 0.59
N PRO A 102 1.50 -6.25 0.27
CA PRO A 102 2.34 -6.24 -0.94
C PRO A 102 3.51 -7.22 -0.92
N GLY A 103 3.82 -7.82 0.23
CA GLY A 103 4.87 -8.82 0.38
C GLY A 103 4.37 -10.27 0.35
N ASP A 104 3.06 -10.48 0.34
CA ASP A 104 2.45 -11.81 0.39
C ASP A 104 2.63 -12.53 -0.95
N GLN A 105 3.30 -13.69 -0.90
CA GLN A 105 3.63 -14.45 -2.10
C GLN A 105 2.42 -15.24 -2.64
N ASP A 106 1.48 -15.63 -1.77
CA ASP A 106 0.30 -16.39 -2.16
C ASP A 106 -0.69 -15.49 -2.91
N ILE A 107 -0.91 -14.27 -2.40
CA ILE A 107 -1.69 -13.24 -3.10
C ILE A 107 -1.07 -12.96 -4.47
N LYS A 108 0.25 -12.73 -4.51
CA LYS A 108 0.95 -12.42 -5.77
C LYS A 108 0.84 -13.56 -6.78
N HIS A 109 1.08 -14.79 -6.34
CA HIS A 109 1.01 -15.96 -7.21
C HIS A 109 -0.40 -16.18 -7.77
N ASN A 110 -1.44 -16.10 -6.93
CA ASN A 110 -2.81 -16.29 -7.39
C ASN A 110 -3.28 -15.16 -8.31
N LEU A 111 -2.84 -13.92 -8.06
CA LEU A 111 -3.09 -12.81 -8.96
C LEU A 111 -2.44 -13.02 -10.32
N GLU A 112 -1.19 -13.49 -10.36
CA GLU A 112 -0.50 -13.86 -11.61
C GLU A 112 -1.22 -14.98 -12.36
N VAL A 113 -1.72 -16.00 -11.65
CA VAL A 113 -2.55 -17.06 -12.24
C VAL A 113 -3.85 -16.50 -12.82
N ALA A 114 -4.52 -15.59 -12.12
CA ALA A 114 -5.74 -14.95 -12.61
C ALA A 114 -5.46 -14.10 -13.86
N TYR A 115 -4.38 -13.31 -13.87
CA TYR A 115 -3.96 -12.57 -15.06
C TYR A 115 -3.65 -13.50 -16.24
N GLY A 116 -3.05 -14.66 -16.00
CA GLY A 116 -2.80 -15.66 -17.04
C GLY A 116 -4.05 -16.31 -17.64
N GLN A 117 -5.25 -16.07 -17.09
CA GLN A 117 -6.53 -16.55 -17.63
C GLN A 117 -7.31 -15.47 -18.40
N GLN A 118 -6.76 -14.26 -18.53
CA GLN A 118 -7.39 -13.21 -19.34
C GLN A 118 -7.51 -13.63 -20.80
N VAL A 119 -8.60 -13.19 -21.43
CA VAL A 119 -8.82 -13.38 -22.87
C VAL A 119 -7.93 -12.43 -23.69
N ASP A 120 -7.78 -11.20 -23.21
CA ASP A 120 -7.02 -10.16 -23.91
C ASP A 120 -5.52 -10.27 -23.59
N GLU A 121 -4.74 -10.78 -24.54
CA GLU A 121 -3.28 -10.73 -24.46
C GLU A 121 -2.77 -9.36 -24.93
N MET A 122 -2.64 -8.43 -23.99
CA MET A 122 -2.12 -7.08 -24.25
C MET A 122 -0.64 -7.00 -23.88
N GLU A 123 0.23 -6.71 -24.85
CA GLU A 123 1.62 -6.37 -24.55
C GLU A 123 1.69 -4.96 -23.94
N PRO A 124 2.13 -4.82 -22.68
CA PRO A 124 2.25 -3.51 -22.06
C PRO A 124 3.37 -2.72 -22.75
N LEU A 125 3.16 -1.40 -22.92
CA LEU A 125 4.18 -0.55 -23.50
C LEU A 125 5.52 -0.70 -22.75
N PRO A 126 6.65 -0.92 -23.46
CA PRO A 126 7.93 -1.08 -22.83
C PRO A 126 8.29 0.21 -22.11
N ALA A 127 8.32 0.15 -20.78
CA ALA A 127 8.69 1.31 -20.00
C ALA A 127 10.15 1.69 -20.24
N PHE A 128 10.43 2.99 -20.34
CA PHE A 128 11.79 3.51 -20.47
C PHE A 128 12.73 2.94 -19.40
N PHE A 129 13.96 2.58 -19.76
CA PHE A 129 14.86 1.82 -18.87
C PHE A 129 15.16 2.52 -17.54
N LEU A 130 15.32 3.86 -17.53
CA LEU A 130 15.48 4.60 -16.27
C LEU A 130 14.23 4.51 -15.40
N SER A 131 13.03 4.45 -15.98
CA SER A 131 11.78 4.28 -15.23
C SER A 131 11.70 2.89 -14.58
N GLN A 132 12.13 1.84 -15.29
CA GLN A 132 12.22 0.50 -14.71
C GLN A 132 13.26 0.42 -13.59
N TRP A 133 14.45 0.98 -13.82
CA TRP A 133 15.50 1.06 -12.81
C TRP A 133 15.07 1.86 -11.58
N TRP A 134 14.42 3.01 -11.78
CA TRP A 134 13.92 3.87 -10.71
C TRP A 134 12.81 3.19 -9.90
N ARG A 135 11.85 2.52 -10.57
CA ARG A 135 10.83 1.70 -9.90
C ARG A 135 11.46 0.58 -9.09
N GLY A 136 12.44 -0.12 -9.66
CA GLY A 136 13.19 -1.17 -8.98
C GLY A 136 13.95 -0.66 -7.75
N LEU A 137 14.60 0.50 -7.85
CA LEU A 137 15.26 1.13 -6.70
C LEU A 137 14.25 1.49 -5.62
N ARG A 138 13.17 2.19 -5.98
CA ARG A 138 12.10 2.62 -5.06
C ARG A 138 11.41 1.44 -4.38
N SER A 139 11.24 0.31 -5.06
CA SER A 139 10.56 -0.87 -4.52
C SER A 139 11.43 -1.72 -3.57
N ARG A 140 12.75 -1.49 -3.50
CA ARG A 140 13.66 -2.27 -2.61
C ARG A 140 13.28 -2.20 -1.14
N LEU A 141 12.76 -1.07 -0.69
CA LEU A 141 12.29 -0.87 0.68
C LEU A 141 10.83 -0.41 0.67
N SER A 142 10.08 -0.81 1.70
CA SER A 142 8.74 -0.27 1.97
C SER A 142 8.80 1.24 2.23
N THR A 143 7.66 1.94 2.14
CA THR A 143 7.57 3.36 2.54
C THR A 143 8.11 3.58 3.95
N ASN A 144 7.82 2.65 4.86
CA ASN A 144 8.35 2.64 6.23
C ASN A 144 9.86 2.37 6.24
N GLY A 145 10.35 1.43 5.43
CA GLY A 145 11.78 1.13 5.31
C GLY A 145 12.61 2.35 4.86
N TRP A 146 12.16 3.07 3.83
CA TRP A 146 12.81 4.31 3.38
C TRP A 146 12.77 5.40 4.46
N THR A 147 11.66 5.53 5.17
CA THR A 147 11.51 6.49 6.27
C THR A 147 12.47 6.17 7.43
N ILE A 148 12.55 4.91 7.84
CA ILE A 148 13.46 4.44 8.90
C ILE A 148 14.92 4.69 8.49
N PHE A 149 15.28 4.38 7.25
CA PHE A 149 16.63 4.63 6.75
C PHE A 149 16.97 6.13 6.71
N GLY A 150 16.03 6.97 6.30
CA GLY A 150 16.17 8.44 6.37
C GLY A 150 16.37 8.93 7.80
N LEU A 151 15.55 8.45 8.76
CA LEU A 151 15.69 8.78 10.18
C LEU A 151 17.04 8.33 10.75
N PHE A 152 17.52 7.15 10.37
CA PHE A 152 18.85 6.67 10.76
C PHE A 152 19.96 7.63 10.28
N LEU A 153 19.89 8.12 9.04
CA LEU A 153 20.85 9.11 8.52
C LEU A 153 20.76 10.45 9.26
N LEU A 154 19.58 10.89 9.70
CA LEU A 154 19.44 12.06 10.57
C LEU A 154 20.15 11.86 11.91
N TRP A 155 20.01 10.68 12.53
CA TRP A 155 20.71 10.37 13.77
C TRP A 155 22.23 10.34 13.59
N VAL A 156 22.72 9.78 12.49
CA VAL A 156 24.16 9.82 12.13
C VAL A 156 24.63 11.27 11.94
N SER A 157 23.82 12.10 11.28
CA SER A 157 24.12 13.52 11.09
C SER A 157 24.22 14.27 12.42
N ALA A 158 23.24 14.09 13.31
CA ALA A 158 23.22 14.67 14.65
C ALA A 158 24.44 14.23 15.48
N ALA A 159 24.78 12.94 15.45
CA ALA A 159 25.98 12.41 16.10
C ALA A 159 27.27 13.03 15.55
N GLY A 160 27.37 13.22 14.23
CA GLY A 160 28.48 13.92 13.58
C GLY A 160 28.64 15.36 14.08
N PHE A 161 27.54 16.12 14.14
CA PHE A 161 27.56 17.50 14.66
C PHE A 161 27.87 17.57 16.17
N LEU A 162 27.38 16.62 16.97
CA LEU A 162 27.76 16.49 18.38
C LEU A 162 29.26 16.23 18.55
N LEU A 163 29.84 15.34 17.74
CA LEU A 163 31.28 15.08 17.72
C LEU A 163 32.09 16.31 17.28
N TRP A 164 31.55 17.14 16.39
CA TRP A 164 32.18 18.40 15.99
C TRP A 164 32.16 19.45 17.11
N LEU A 165 31.07 19.53 17.89
CA LEU A 165 30.92 20.48 18.99
C LEU A 165 31.74 20.07 20.24
N MET A 166 31.71 18.79 20.60
CA MET A 166 32.35 18.25 21.80
C MET A 166 33.79 17.75 21.58
N GLY A 167 34.23 17.65 20.32
CA GLY A 167 35.55 17.15 19.98
C GLY A 167 36.66 18.09 20.46
N LYS A 168 37.54 17.59 21.36
CA LYS A 168 38.70 18.35 21.84
C LYS A 168 39.81 18.46 20.79
N GLU A 169 39.92 17.48 19.91
CA GLU A 169 40.96 17.39 18.87
C GLU A 169 40.49 17.93 17.52
N ARG A 170 41.36 18.67 16.82
CA ARG A 170 41.06 19.23 15.48
C ARG A 170 40.67 18.15 14.46
N LYS A 171 41.27 16.96 14.53
CA LYS A 171 40.97 15.84 13.62
C LYS A 171 39.55 15.29 13.82
N ARG A 172 39.17 15.00 15.07
CA ARG A 172 37.81 14.53 15.43
C ARG A 172 36.75 15.55 15.04
N ARG A 173 37.01 16.86 15.23
CA ARG A 173 36.08 17.90 14.81
C ARG A 173 35.85 17.90 13.30
N LYS A 174 36.92 17.85 12.49
CA LYS A 174 36.79 17.79 11.02
C LYS A 174 36.02 16.56 10.55
N GLN A 175 36.29 15.39 11.14
CA GLN A 175 35.58 14.15 10.81
C GLN A 175 34.11 14.23 11.19
N GLY A 176 33.79 14.71 12.40
CA GLY A 176 32.40 14.90 12.84
C GLY A 176 31.61 15.83 11.93
N PHE A 177 32.20 16.96 11.54
CA PHE A 177 31.56 17.90 10.60
C PHE A 177 31.32 17.27 9.23
N LEU A 178 32.33 16.58 8.68
CA LEU A 178 32.23 15.95 7.36
C LEU A 178 31.18 14.82 7.35
N VAL A 179 31.17 13.96 8.38
CA VAL A 179 30.14 12.92 8.53
C VAL A 179 28.76 13.55 8.70
N GLY A 180 28.66 14.60 9.53
CA GLY A 180 27.42 15.34 9.79
C GLY A 180 26.79 15.87 8.51
N ILE A 181 27.56 16.60 7.69
CA ILE A 181 27.06 17.22 6.47
C ILE A 181 26.78 16.20 5.35
N ILE A 182 27.60 15.17 5.20
CA ILE A 182 27.37 14.10 4.21
C ILE A 182 26.11 13.33 4.57
N ALA A 183 25.94 12.93 5.84
CA ALA A 183 24.74 12.21 6.28
C ALA A 183 23.49 13.08 6.13
N LEU A 184 23.57 14.38 6.40
CA LEU A 184 22.45 15.31 6.19
C LEU A 184 22.06 15.41 4.71
N ALA A 185 23.05 15.54 3.82
CA ALA A 185 22.80 15.60 2.38
C ALA A 185 22.21 14.28 1.85
N LEU A 186 22.75 13.13 2.27
CA LEU A 186 22.28 11.81 1.86
C LEU A 186 20.87 11.49 2.37
N CYS A 187 20.46 12.09 3.49
CA CYS A 187 19.15 11.88 4.09
C CYS A 187 17.98 12.35 3.19
N VAL A 188 18.22 13.32 2.30
CA VAL A 188 17.20 13.82 1.37
C VAL A 188 16.67 12.71 0.46
N LEU A 189 17.54 11.80 0.00
CA LEU A 189 17.18 10.79 -0.98
C LEU A 189 16.15 9.77 -0.43
N PRO A 190 16.33 9.13 0.75
CA PRO A 190 15.32 8.25 1.32
C PRO A 190 13.94 8.91 1.55
N PHE A 191 13.92 10.17 2.00
CA PHE A 191 12.65 10.90 2.15
C PHE A 191 12.00 11.21 0.80
N ALA A 192 12.77 11.62 -0.20
CA ALA A 192 12.28 11.82 -1.56
C ALA A 192 11.70 10.51 -2.15
N LEU A 193 12.36 9.37 -1.91
CA LEU A 193 11.87 8.06 -2.34
C LEU A 193 10.58 7.65 -1.61
N ALA A 194 10.49 7.91 -0.30
CA ALA A 194 9.26 7.65 0.47
C ALA A 194 8.08 8.50 -0.04
N ILE A 195 8.30 9.80 -0.30
CA ILE A 195 7.29 10.70 -0.86
C ILE A 195 6.91 10.25 -2.28
N SER A 196 7.89 9.95 -3.14
CA SER A 196 7.65 9.48 -4.50
C SER A 196 6.82 8.20 -4.52
N ARG A 197 7.05 7.27 -3.60
CA ARG A 197 6.24 6.06 -3.46
C ARG A 197 4.82 6.38 -3.05
N LYS A 198 4.64 7.16 -1.97
CA LYS A 198 3.31 7.57 -1.51
C LYS A 198 2.53 8.34 -2.58
N SER A 199 3.22 9.18 -3.36
CA SER A 199 2.60 9.92 -4.46
C SER A 199 2.15 9.01 -5.59
N TYR A 200 2.92 7.97 -5.93
CA TYR A 200 2.51 6.98 -6.93
C TYR A 200 1.25 6.25 -6.46
N ASP A 201 1.28 5.75 -5.22
CA ASP A 201 0.19 4.96 -4.64
C ASP A 201 -1.11 5.80 -4.46
N LEU A 202 -1.01 7.12 -4.25
CA LEU A 202 -2.17 8.02 -4.10
C LEU A 202 -2.75 8.54 -5.42
N HIS A 203 -1.99 8.56 -6.52
CA HIS A 203 -2.43 9.16 -7.78
C HIS A 203 -2.72 8.12 -8.87
N SER A 204 -2.34 6.85 -8.70
CA SER A 204 -2.71 5.79 -9.61
C SER A 204 -4.18 5.44 -9.42
N LYS A 205 -5.05 5.96 -10.29
CA LYS A 205 -6.46 5.56 -10.34
C LYS A 205 -6.58 4.32 -11.22
N GLU A 206 -6.17 3.19 -10.67
CA GLU A 206 -6.25 1.92 -11.37
C GLU A 206 -7.67 1.34 -11.20
N ALA A 207 -8.18 0.72 -12.24
CA ALA A 207 -9.47 0.05 -12.25
C ALA A 207 -9.41 -1.28 -12.99
N ILE A 208 -10.33 -2.18 -12.66
CA ILE A 208 -10.50 -3.45 -13.36
C ILE A 208 -11.83 -3.45 -14.12
N LEU A 209 -11.81 -3.93 -15.36
CA LEU A 209 -13.01 -4.19 -16.15
C LEU A 209 -13.75 -5.42 -15.59
N LEU A 210 -15.00 -5.25 -15.20
CA LEU A 210 -15.84 -6.31 -14.62
C LEU A 210 -16.85 -6.90 -15.62
N ALA A 211 -17.19 -6.17 -16.67
CA ALA A 211 -18.09 -6.68 -17.70
C ALA A 211 -17.39 -7.78 -18.53
N PRO A 212 -18.06 -8.91 -18.83
CA PRO A 212 -17.48 -10.00 -19.62
C PRO A 212 -16.94 -9.54 -20.97
N GLU A 213 -17.63 -8.59 -21.59
CA GLU A 213 -17.26 -7.94 -22.84
C GLU A 213 -17.68 -6.47 -22.76
N ALA A 214 -16.80 -5.56 -23.17
CA ALA A 214 -17.07 -4.13 -23.22
C ALA A 214 -16.44 -3.51 -24.47
N GLN A 215 -17.18 -2.59 -25.09
CA GLN A 215 -16.71 -1.85 -26.26
C GLN A 215 -16.04 -0.56 -25.80
N LEU A 216 -14.78 -0.38 -26.19
CA LEU A 216 -14.01 0.83 -25.96
C LEU A 216 -14.40 1.87 -27.02
N HIS A 217 -15.00 2.97 -26.59
CA HIS A 217 -15.50 4.01 -27.48
C HIS A 217 -14.47 5.13 -27.70
N PHE A 218 -14.46 5.74 -28.89
CA PHE A 218 -13.57 6.87 -29.18
C PHE A 218 -13.99 8.16 -28.45
N ALA A 219 -15.30 8.33 -28.21
CA ALA A 219 -15.90 9.46 -27.51
C ALA A 219 -16.85 8.96 -26.40
N PRO A 220 -17.22 9.82 -25.42
CA PRO A 220 -18.14 9.47 -24.34
C PRO A 220 -19.60 9.43 -24.84
N ASP A 221 -19.86 8.58 -25.83
CA ASP A 221 -21.14 8.42 -26.50
C ASP A 221 -21.26 6.98 -27.05
N THR A 222 -22.44 6.38 -26.88
CA THR A 222 -22.76 5.02 -27.33
C THR A 222 -22.72 4.88 -28.84
N ASP A 223 -23.03 5.95 -29.58
CA ASP A 223 -23.05 5.95 -31.05
C ASP A 223 -21.66 6.23 -31.65
N SER A 224 -20.64 6.46 -30.81
CA SER A 224 -19.30 6.74 -31.28
C SER A 224 -18.59 5.48 -31.78
N GLN A 225 -17.61 5.68 -32.67
CA GLN A 225 -16.82 4.58 -33.22
C GLN A 225 -16.17 3.75 -32.11
N VAL A 226 -16.37 2.44 -32.19
CA VAL A 226 -15.71 1.46 -31.33
C VAL A 226 -14.25 1.33 -31.78
N VAL A 227 -13.34 1.60 -30.84
CA VAL A 227 -11.88 1.47 -31.01
C VAL A 227 -11.50 0.00 -30.95
N LEU A 228 -11.96 -0.69 -29.89
CA LEU A 228 -11.60 -2.08 -29.59
C LEU A 228 -12.68 -2.71 -28.70
N THR A 229 -12.86 -4.03 -28.80
CA THR A 229 -13.62 -4.81 -27.82
C THR A 229 -12.65 -5.46 -26.83
N ILE A 230 -12.92 -5.28 -25.54
CA ILE A 230 -12.12 -5.80 -24.43
C ILE A 230 -12.98 -6.65 -23.49
N HIS A 231 -12.33 -7.50 -22.71
CA HIS A 231 -12.97 -8.50 -21.85
C HIS A 231 -12.62 -8.29 -20.37
N GLU A 232 -13.39 -8.93 -19.49
CA GLU A 232 -13.23 -8.80 -18.04
C GLU A 232 -11.80 -9.12 -17.56
N GLY A 233 -11.45 -8.51 -16.43
CA GLY A 233 -10.14 -8.69 -15.81
C GLY A 233 -9.08 -7.71 -16.29
N LEU A 234 -9.29 -7.00 -17.39
CA LEU A 234 -8.31 -6.04 -17.90
C LEU A 234 -8.08 -4.91 -16.90
N LYS A 235 -6.80 -4.62 -16.61
CA LYS A 235 -6.39 -3.51 -15.76
C LYS A 235 -6.26 -2.21 -16.57
N LEU A 236 -6.90 -1.17 -16.09
CA LEU A 236 -7.08 0.12 -16.77
C LEU A 236 -6.57 1.27 -15.91
N ASP A 237 -6.00 2.30 -16.54
CA ASP A 237 -5.61 3.56 -15.89
C ASP A 237 -6.66 4.64 -16.16
N LEU A 238 -7.41 5.05 -15.13
CA LEU A 238 -8.48 6.04 -15.22
C LEU A 238 -7.88 7.45 -15.33
N GLN A 239 -8.12 8.11 -16.46
CA GLN A 239 -7.60 9.46 -16.74
C GLN A 239 -8.58 10.55 -16.28
N ASP A 240 -9.85 10.42 -16.68
CA ASP A 240 -10.86 11.45 -16.49
C ASP A 240 -12.26 10.84 -16.46
N ARG A 241 -13.25 11.61 -16.00
CA ARG A 241 -14.65 11.23 -15.96
C ARG A 241 -15.52 12.33 -16.54
N ILE A 242 -16.36 11.99 -17.51
CA ILE A 242 -17.38 12.87 -18.07
C ILE A 242 -18.73 12.19 -17.93
N SER A 243 -19.60 12.74 -17.08
CA SER A 243 -20.91 12.16 -16.74
C SER A 243 -20.77 10.70 -16.29
N ASP A 244 -21.28 9.76 -17.10
CA ASP A 244 -21.33 8.33 -16.86
C ASP A 244 -20.26 7.55 -17.64
N TRP A 245 -19.24 8.26 -18.13
CA TRP A 245 -18.13 7.70 -18.87
C TRP A 245 -16.79 7.96 -18.19
N TYR A 246 -15.96 6.94 -18.13
CA TYR A 246 -14.55 7.06 -17.78
C TYR A 246 -13.69 7.08 -19.04
N LYS A 247 -12.77 8.04 -19.10
CA LYS A 247 -11.66 8.00 -20.04
C LYS A 247 -10.59 7.09 -19.46
N VAL A 248 -10.28 6.02 -20.17
CA VAL A 248 -9.35 4.98 -19.72
C VAL A 248 -8.17 4.87 -20.67
N ARG A 249 -7.01 4.51 -20.12
CA ARG A 249 -5.84 4.09 -20.89
C ARG A 249 -5.60 2.59 -20.66
N LEU A 250 -5.45 1.85 -21.74
CA LEU A 250 -5.17 0.42 -21.76
C LEU A 250 -3.66 0.16 -21.61
N PRO A 251 -3.25 -1.07 -21.24
CA PRO A 251 -1.83 -1.42 -21.09
C PRO A 251 -0.99 -1.21 -22.36
N ASN A 252 -1.58 -1.40 -23.54
CA ASN A 252 -0.96 -1.19 -24.86
C ASN A 252 -0.82 0.31 -25.22
N GLY A 253 -1.37 1.22 -24.42
CA GLY A 253 -1.34 2.66 -24.63
C GLY A 253 -2.54 3.25 -25.36
N GLU A 254 -3.48 2.42 -25.83
CA GLU A 254 -4.73 2.89 -26.42
C GLU A 254 -5.58 3.63 -25.38
N ILE A 255 -6.31 4.64 -25.85
CA ILE A 255 -7.14 5.50 -25.00
C ILE A 255 -8.55 5.49 -25.59
N GLY A 256 -9.53 5.32 -24.71
CA GLY A 256 -10.93 5.41 -25.09
C GLY A 256 -11.82 5.65 -23.89
N TRP A 257 -13.12 5.47 -24.10
CA TRP A 257 -14.16 5.72 -23.13
C TRP A 257 -14.93 4.44 -22.83
N LEU A 258 -15.20 4.21 -21.55
CA LEU A 258 -16.03 3.12 -21.07
C LEU A 258 -17.12 3.64 -20.14
N PRO A 259 -18.31 3.03 -20.13
CA PRO A 259 -19.33 3.34 -19.13
C PRO A 259 -18.81 3.11 -17.71
N VAL A 260 -19.25 3.92 -16.75
CA VAL A 260 -18.81 3.81 -15.34
C VAL A 260 -19.21 2.46 -14.72
N GLU A 261 -20.33 1.89 -15.15
CA GLU A 261 -20.89 0.65 -14.58
C GLU A 261 -20.06 -0.62 -14.87
N VAL A 262 -19.25 -0.61 -15.93
CA VAL A 262 -18.48 -1.79 -16.34
C VAL A 262 -17.14 -1.89 -15.62
N VAL A 263 -16.70 -0.84 -14.93
CA VAL A 263 -15.38 -0.77 -14.28
C VAL A 263 -15.50 -0.59 -12.77
N SER A 264 -14.51 -1.11 -12.04
CA SER A 264 -14.40 -0.89 -10.60
C SER A 264 -12.99 -0.49 -10.21
N GLU A 265 -12.88 0.56 -9.38
CA GLU A 265 -11.61 1.06 -8.86
C GLU A 265 -10.99 0.08 -7.86
N ILE A 266 -9.65 -0.03 -7.93
CA ILE A 266 -8.83 -0.83 -7.02
C ILE A 266 -8.63 -0.09 -5.70
#